data_AF-A0A2D6G3K7-F1
#
_entry.id   AF-A0A2D6G3K7-F1
#
_cell.length_a   1.000
_cell.length_b   1.000
_cell.length_c   1.000
_cell.angle_alpha   90.00
_cell.angle_beta   90.00
_cell.angle_gamma   90.00
#
_symmetry.space_group_name_H-M   'P 1'
#
loop_
_entity.id
_entity.type
_entity.pdbx_description
1 polymer ?
#
loop_
_entity_poly.entity_id
_entity_poly.type
_entity_poly.pdbx_seq_one_letter_code
_entity_poly.pdbx_strand_id
1 'polypeptide(L)' 'MRPTPSDYWHLDEMVIVIRGRRHWLWRAVDNEGEVPDILVQSKRNAKAALKLMRKLLKKQGWAPTRVQ' A
#
# COMPACT_ATOMS: atom_id res chain seq x y z
N MET A 1 -2.25 22.00 -5.32
CA MET A 1 -1.09 21.23 -4.85
C MET A 1 -1.66 20.02 -4.12
N ARG A 2 -1.38 18.77 -4.55
CA ARG A 2 -1.67 17.62 -3.67
C ARG A 2 -0.60 17.65 -2.57
N PRO A 3 -0.97 17.42 -1.30
CA PRO A 3 0.04 17.19 -0.26
C PRO A 3 0.95 16.07 -0.75
N THR A 4 2.26 16.26 -0.64
CA THR A 4 3.18 15.12 -0.67
C THR A 4 2.82 14.24 0.53
N PRO A 5 2.56 12.93 0.32
CA PRO A 5 2.32 12.03 1.44
C PRO A 5 3.49 12.12 2.40
N SER A 6 3.19 12.03 3.69
CA SER A 6 4.22 12.01 4.72
C SER A 6 5.22 10.87 4.44
N ASP A 7 6.46 11.03 4.89
CA ASP A 7 7.54 10.05 4.73
C ASP A 7 7.49 8.89 5.75
N TYR A 8 6.41 8.80 6.51
CA TYR A 8 6.13 7.75 7.49
C TYR A 8 4.99 6.88 7.01
N TRP A 9 5.31 5.66 6.57
CA TRP A 9 4.33 4.75 5.98
C TRP A 9 4.06 3.54 6.86
N HIS A 10 2.80 3.11 6.82
CA HIS A 10 2.29 1.89 7.39
C HIS A 10 1.79 0.98 6.27
N LEU A 11 2.20 -0.29 6.30
CA LEU A 11 1.69 -1.28 5.36
C LEU A 11 0.63 -2.16 6.05
N ASP A 12 -0.56 -2.19 5.46
CA ASP A 12 -1.70 -2.91 6.02
C ASP A 12 -2.19 -4.02 5.07
N GLU A 13 -2.56 -5.17 5.66
CA GLU A 13 -3.15 -6.33 4.99
C GLU A 13 -4.61 -6.47 5.40
N MET A 14 -5.53 -6.38 4.44
CA MET A 14 -6.96 -6.51 4.66
C MET A 14 -7.57 -7.62 3.80
N VAL A 15 -8.64 -8.24 4.27
CA VAL A 15 -9.47 -9.15 3.46
C VAL A 15 -10.73 -8.40 3.02
N ILE A 16 -10.97 -8.39 1.71
CA ILE A 16 -12.17 -7.76 1.11
C ILE A 16 -12.94 -8.80 0.30
N VAL A 17 -14.24 -8.54 0.08
CA VAL A 17 -15.09 -9.40 -0.77
C VAL A 17 -15.45 -8.63 -2.03
N ILE A 18 -15.12 -9.19 -3.18
CA ILE A 18 -15.47 -8.65 -4.51
C ILE A 18 -16.26 -9.73 -5.23
N ARG A 19 -17.51 -9.41 -5.63
CA ARG A 19 -18.41 -10.35 -6.34
C ARG A 19 -18.53 -11.71 -5.64
N GLY A 20 -18.70 -11.69 -4.31
CA GLY A 20 -18.85 -12.90 -3.49
C GLY A 20 -17.57 -13.73 -3.29
N ARG A 21 -16.41 -13.28 -3.78
CA ARG A 21 -15.11 -13.95 -3.59
C ARG A 21 -14.22 -13.14 -2.65
N ARG A 22 -13.48 -13.84 -1.78
CA ARG A 22 -12.48 -13.21 -0.89
C ARG A 22 -11.24 -12.83 -1.69
N HIS A 23 -10.72 -11.64 -1.39
CA HIS A 23 -9.50 -11.08 -1.93
C HIS A 23 -8.65 -10.49 -0.79
N TRP A 24 -7.35 -10.39 -1.03
CA TRP A 24 -6.39 -9.78 -0.14
C TRP A 24 -5.99 -8.42 -0.70
N LEU A 25 -6.19 -7.39 0.11
CA LEU A 25 -5.84 -6.01 -0.18
C LEU A 25 -4.60 -5.65 0.63
N TRP A 26 -3.60 -5.11 -0.05
CA TRP A 26 -2.44 -4.46 0.54
C TRP A 26 -2.56 -2.98 0.30
N ARG A 27 -2.43 -2.16 1.35
CA ARG A 27 -2.44 -0.70 1.21
C ARG A 27 -1.24 -0.10 1.93
N ALA A 28 -0.62 0.89 1.30
CA ALA A 28 0.28 1.80 1.98
C ALA A 28 -0.54 2.98 2.47
N VAL A 29 -0.36 3.34 3.74
CA VAL A 29 -1.04 4.48 4.37
C VAL A 29 0.03 5.31 5.05
N ASP A 30 0.04 6.62 4.89
CA ASP A 30 0.94 7.45 5.69
C ASP A 30 0.36 7.74 7.08
N ASN A 31 1.14 8.35 7.96
CA ASN A 31 0.69 8.74 9.30
C ASN A 31 -0.35 9.88 9.32
N GLU A 32 -0.59 10.55 8.19
CA GLU A 32 -1.64 11.56 8.02
C GLU A 32 -2.96 10.95 7.51
N GLY A 33 -2.95 9.64 7.18
CA GLY A 33 -4.10 8.90 6.70
C GLY A 33 -4.29 8.92 5.19
N GLU A 34 -3.35 9.50 4.42
CA GLU A 34 -3.35 9.37 2.97
C GLU A 34 -3.04 7.91 2.58
N VAL A 35 -3.61 7.45 1.47
CA VAL A 35 -3.38 6.10 0.93
C VAL A 35 -2.68 6.21 -0.43
N PRO A 36 -1.33 6.22 -0.48
CA PRO A 36 -0.61 6.52 -1.71
C PRO A 36 -0.72 5.46 -2.81
N ASP A 37 -0.89 4.18 -2.42
CA ASP A 37 -1.10 3.06 -3.34
C ASP A 37 -1.82 1.87 -2.67
N ILE A 38 -2.54 1.10 -3.49
CA ILE A 38 -3.30 -0.10 -3.10
C ILE A 38 -3.04 -1.22 -4.11
N LEU A 39 -2.98 -2.46 -3.64
CA LEU A 39 -2.90 -3.66 -4.47
C LEU A 39 -3.86 -4.75 -3.97
N VAL A 40 -4.77 -5.17 -4.83
CA VAL A 40 -5.69 -6.28 -4.56
C VAL A 40 -5.23 -7.55 -5.27
N GLN A 41 -5.31 -8.68 -4.59
CA GLN A 41 -4.95 -10.00 -5.10
C GLN A 41 -6.01 -11.04 -4.73
N SER A 42 -6.16 -12.09 -5.53
CA SER A 42 -7.07 -13.21 -5.23
C SER A 42 -6.52 -14.21 -4.20
N LYS A 43 -5.24 -14.11 -3.84
CA LYS A 43 -4.56 -14.99 -2.88
C LYS A 43 -3.72 -14.17 -1.91
N ARG A 44 -3.58 -14.65 -0.67
CA ARG A 44 -2.64 -14.10 0.31
C ARG A 44 -1.21 -14.28 -0.18
N ASN A 45 -0.46 -13.18 -0.33
CA ASN A 45 0.88 -13.24 -0.90
C ASN A 45 1.78 -12.11 -0.37
N ALA A 46 2.78 -12.44 0.43
CA ALA A 46 3.77 -11.48 0.92
C ALA A 46 4.58 -10.81 -0.21
N LYS A 47 4.70 -11.43 -1.39
CA LYS A 47 5.32 -10.78 -2.56
C LYS A 47 4.51 -9.59 -3.08
N ALA A 48 3.21 -9.53 -2.78
CA ALA A 48 2.35 -8.42 -3.14
C ALA A 48 2.71 -7.15 -2.37
N ALA A 49 3.01 -7.25 -1.07
CA ALA A 49 3.56 -6.16 -0.26
C ALA A 49 4.81 -5.55 -0.89
N LEU A 50 5.77 -6.39 -1.27
CA LEU A 50 7.01 -5.95 -1.91
C LEU A 50 6.77 -5.30 -3.28
N LYS A 51 5.81 -5.82 -4.07
CA LYS A 51 5.41 -5.24 -5.35
C LYS A 51 4.79 -3.85 -5.15
N LEU A 52 3.93 -3.70 -4.16
CA LEU A 52 3.32 -2.43 -3.78
C LEU A 52 4.41 -1.43 -3.40
N MET A 53 5.34 -1.80 -2.51
CA MET A 53 6.44 -0.93 -2.08
C MET A 53 7.30 -0.46 -3.25
N ARG A 54 7.71 -1.38 -4.14
CA ARG A 54 8.49 -1.03 -5.33
C ARG A 54 7.76 -0.07 -6.26
N LYS A 55 6.46 -0.26 -6.45
CA LYS A 55 5.64 0.63 -7.28
C LYS A 55 5.52 2.01 -6.65
N LEU A 56 5.34 2.05 -5.33
CA LEU A 56 5.21 3.28 -4.58
C LEU A 56 6.51 4.10 -4.58
N LEU A 57 7.66 3.48 -4.30
CA LEU A 57 8.98 4.13 -4.37
C LEU A 57 9.27 4.72 -5.76
N LYS A 58 8.93 3.98 -6.83
CA LYS A 58 9.06 4.49 -8.20
C LYS A 58 8.15 5.67 -8.50
N LYS A 59 6.94 5.69 -7.92
CA LYS A 59 5.96 6.77 -8.12
C LYS A 59 6.34 8.03 -7.37
N GLN A 60 6.85 7.90 -6.15
CA GLN A 60 7.27 9.04 -5.32
C GLN A 60 8.63 9.59 -5.76
N GLY A 61 9.54 8.73 -6.24
CA GLY A 61 10.89 9.13 -6.61
C GLY A 61 11.83 9.32 -5.42
N TRP A 62 11.37 9.03 -4.21
CA TRP A 62 12.13 9.07 -2.97
C TRP A 62 11.70 7.93 -2.03
N ALA A 63 12.54 7.61 -1.06
CA ALA A 63 12.28 6.56 -0.07
C ALA A 63 11.77 7.16 1.24
N PRO A 64 10.76 6.57 1.88
CA PRO A 64 10.25 7.01 3.17
C PRO A 64 11.31 6.90 4.26
N THR A 65 11.29 7.83 5.21
CA THR A 65 12.20 7.80 6.37
C THR A 65 11.88 6.63 7.29
N ARG A 66 10.61 6.19 7.37
CA ARG A 66 10.29 4.90 7.99
C ARG A 66 9.06 4.21 7.39
N VAL A 67 9.16 2.89 7.38
CA VAL A 67 8.08 1.96 7.02
C VAL A 67 7.83 1.06 8.23
N GLN A 68 6.56 0.92 8.61
CA GLN A 68 6.11 0.04 9.68
C GLN A 68 5.11 -0.99 9.16
#